data_AF-A5YT12-F1
#
_entry.id   AF-A5YT12-F1
#
_cell.length_a   1.000
_cell.length_b   1.000
_cell.length_c   1.000
_cell.angle_alpha   90.00
_cell.angle_beta   90.00
_cell.angle_gamma   90.00
#
_symmetry.space_group_name_H-M   'P 1'
#
loop_
_entity.id
_entity.type
_entity.pdbx_description
1 polymer ?
#
loop_
_entity_poly.entity_id
_entity_poly.type
_entity_poly.pdbx_seq_one_letter_code
_entity_poly.pdbx_strand_id
1 'polypeptide(L)'
;MSDLPQRTNEYTATPVSERYRECLFEWLAAPAHAPLWNQITYRRRQAHFDSEKDVWDGVEYTDLYGDYAPILGKAACQQVARKNSEVRRSFFTL
;
A
#
# COMPACT_ATOMS: atom_id res chain seq x y z
N MET A 1 -18.78 -9.76 22.35
CA MET A 1 -17.56 -9.92 21.54
C MET A 1 -17.80 -9.12 20.27
N SER A 2 -16.95 -8.14 19.94
CA SER A 2 -17.24 -7.27 18.78
C SER A 2 -16.96 -8.00 17.47
N ASP A 3 -17.94 -8.01 16.55
CA ASP A 3 -17.88 -8.62 15.21
C ASP A 3 -16.97 -7.88 14.21
N LEU A 4 -16.00 -7.11 14.69
CA LEU A 4 -15.09 -6.33 13.85
C LEU A 4 -13.80 -7.11 13.61
N PRO A 5 -13.27 -7.16 12.36
CA PRO A 5 -12.01 -7.81 12.07
C PRO A 5 -10.88 -7.25 12.96
N GLN A 6 -10.33 -8.09 13.83
CA GLN A 6 -9.22 -7.71 14.69
C GLN A 6 -7.91 -8.13 14.02
N ARG A 7 -7.00 -7.17 13.75
CA ARG A 7 -5.66 -7.49 13.22
C ARG A 7 -4.95 -8.42 14.21
N THR A 8 -4.63 -9.63 13.79
CA THR A 8 -4.05 -10.68 14.65
C THR A 8 -2.53 -10.64 14.78
N ASN A 9 -1.84 -9.88 13.91
CA ASN A 9 -0.38 -9.81 13.93
C ASN A 9 0.08 -8.43 14.39
N GLU A 10 0.56 -8.36 15.63
CA GLU A 10 1.29 -7.22 16.18
C GLU A 10 2.79 -7.52 16.08
N TYR A 11 3.53 -6.65 15.40
CA TYR A 11 4.98 -6.79 15.23
C TYR A 11 5.67 -5.57 15.83
N THR A 12 6.49 -5.79 16.87
CA THR A 12 7.30 -4.74 17.48
C THR A 12 8.67 -4.72 16.81
N ALA A 13 8.91 -3.71 15.97
CA ALA A 13 10.23 -3.47 15.40
C ALA A 13 11.09 -2.68 16.40
N THR A 14 12.00 -3.36 17.12
CA THR A 14 12.94 -2.70 18.04
C THR A 14 14.24 -2.36 17.30
N PRO A 15 14.58 -1.07 17.14
CA PRO A 15 15.78 -0.68 16.43
C PRO A 15 17.05 -0.97 17.25
N VAL A 16 18.06 -1.55 16.60
CA VAL A 16 19.34 -1.94 17.24
C VAL A 16 20.30 -0.76 17.47
N SER A 17 20.00 0.41 16.92
CA SER A 17 20.79 1.64 17.07
C SER A 17 19.94 2.89 16.83
N GLU A 18 20.45 4.05 17.25
CA GLU A 18 19.87 5.38 16.92
C GLU A 18 19.67 5.53 15.42
N ARG A 19 20.73 5.23 14.64
CA ARG A 19 20.72 5.24 13.18
C ARG A 19 19.62 4.34 12.61
N TYR A 20 19.47 3.13 13.13
CA TYR A 20 18.45 2.20 12.64
C TYR A 20 17.05 2.63 13.03
N ARG A 21 16.88 3.31 14.17
CA ARG A 21 15.59 3.90 14.56
C ARG A 21 15.22 5.06 13.67
N GLU A 22 16.16 5.93 13.34
CA GLU A 22 15.96 7.00 12.37
C GLU A 22 15.61 6.43 11.00
N CYS A 23 16.35 5.43 10.50
CA CYS A 23 16.01 4.76 9.25
C CYS A 23 14.64 4.06 9.31
N LEU A 24 14.28 3.44 10.44
CA LEU A 24 12.98 2.80 10.62
C LEU A 24 11.85 3.83 10.70
N PHE A 25 12.04 4.96 11.38
CA PHE A 25 11.09 6.08 11.39
C PHE A 25 11.00 6.74 10.02
N GLU A 26 12.13 6.98 9.36
CA GLU A 26 12.19 7.43 7.98
C GLU A 26 11.59 6.41 7.03
N TRP A 27 11.45 5.14 7.40
CA TRP A 27 10.85 4.10 6.58
C TRP A 27 9.43 3.72 7.01
N LEU A 28 8.92 4.20 8.15
CA LEU A 28 7.55 3.92 8.62
C LEU A 28 6.69 5.18 8.72
N ALA A 29 7.30 6.31 9.09
CA ALA A 29 6.64 7.56 9.38
C ALA A 29 6.93 8.66 8.34
N ALA A 30 8.12 8.67 7.73
CA ALA A 30 8.47 9.69 6.74
C ALA A 30 7.93 9.45 5.32
N PRO A 31 7.79 8.22 4.77
CA PRO A 31 7.51 8.08 3.35
C PRO A 31 6.05 7.79 3.10
N ALA A 32 5.59 8.33 1.98
CA ALA A 32 4.24 8.26 1.46
C ALA A 32 3.77 6.83 1.06
N HIS A 33 4.39 5.74 1.54
CA HIS A 33 4.04 4.36 1.15
C HIS A 33 2.74 3.88 1.76
N ALA A 34 2.43 4.25 3.00
CA ALA A 34 1.16 3.90 3.63
C ALA A 34 0.00 4.67 2.95
N PRO A 35 0.12 6.00 2.69
CA PRO A 35 -0.85 6.71 1.86
C PRO A 35 -0.99 6.14 0.45
N LEU A 36 0.12 5.81 -0.24
CA LEU A 36 0.09 5.21 -1.58
C LEU A 36 -0.67 3.86 -1.58
N TRP A 37 -0.34 2.98 -0.64
CA TRP A 37 -1.01 1.69 -0.48
C TRP A 37 -2.52 1.86 -0.26
N ASN A 38 -2.90 2.78 0.64
CA ASN A 38 -4.29 3.04 0.97
C ASN A 38 -5.06 3.60 -0.23
N GLN A 39 -4.49 4.55 -0.96
CA GLN A 39 -5.12 5.14 -2.15
C GLN A 39 -5.28 4.13 -3.28
N ILE A 40 -4.26 3.31 -3.58
CA ILE A 40 -4.37 2.23 -4.57
C ILE A 40 -5.47 1.24 -4.16
N THR A 41 -5.49 0.82 -2.90
CA THR A 41 -6.48 -0.14 -2.39
C THR A 41 -7.90 0.44 -2.46
N TYR A 42 -8.06 1.72 -2.10
CA TYR A 42 -9.33 2.42 -2.18
C TYR A 42 -9.83 2.50 -3.63
N ARG A 43 -9.00 2.98 -4.57
CA ARG A 43 -9.36 3.07 -6.00
C ARG A 43 -9.78 1.71 -6.56
N ARG A 44 -9.01 0.65 -6.26
CA ARG A 44 -9.34 -0.72 -6.69
C ARG A 44 -10.63 -1.24 -6.06
N ARG A 45 -10.92 -0.88 -4.81
CA ARG A 45 -12.17 -1.24 -4.15
C ARG A 45 -13.34 -0.54 -4.84
N GLN A 46 -13.23 0.74 -5.14
CA GLN A 46 -14.26 1.47 -5.87
C GLN A 46 -14.51 0.85 -7.25
N ALA A 47 -13.46 0.57 -8.02
CA ALA A 47 -13.58 -0.10 -9.31
C ALA A 47 -14.26 -1.49 -9.21
N HIS A 48 -14.01 -2.25 -8.14
CA HIS A 48 -14.65 -3.55 -7.94
C HIS A 48 -16.17 -3.48 -7.75
N PHE A 49 -16.69 -2.38 -7.17
CA PHE A 49 -18.12 -2.18 -6.96
C PHE A 49 -18.78 -1.36 -8.08
N ASP A 50 -18.01 -0.91 -9.06
CA ASP A 50 -18.47 -0.12 -10.20
C ASP A 50 -18.59 -1.05 -11.43
N SER A 51 -19.81 -1.24 -11.93
CA SER A 51 -20.09 -2.20 -13.02
C SER A 51 -19.51 -1.77 -14.38
N GLU A 52 -19.03 -0.54 -14.51
CA GLU A 52 -18.48 0.00 -15.75
C GLU A 52 -16.94 -0.02 -15.80
N LYS A 53 -16.26 -0.42 -14.71
CA LYS A 53 -14.79 -0.38 -14.64
C LYS A 53 -14.19 -1.76 -14.50
N ASP A 54 -13.22 -2.04 -15.37
CA ASP A 54 -12.37 -3.20 -15.18
C ASP A 54 -11.47 -2.99 -13.95
N VAL A 55 -11.50 -3.98 -13.06
CA VAL A 55 -10.71 -4.04 -11.83
C VAL A 55 -9.21 -4.06 -12.13
N TRP A 56 -8.85 -4.47 -13.35
CA TRP A 56 -7.47 -4.63 -13.80
C TRP A 56 -6.95 -3.46 -14.63
N ASP A 57 -7.75 -2.93 -15.57
CA ASP A 57 -7.34 -1.86 -16.47
C ASP A 57 -7.46 -0.44 -15.88
N GLY A 58 -8.23 -0.25 -14.81
CA GLY A 58 -8.72 1.10 -14.43
C GLY A 58 -8.05 1.80 -13.25
N VAL A 59 -7.03 1.25 -12.59
CA VAL A 59 -6.37 1.98 -11.49
C VAL A 59 -5.16 2.69 -12.04
N GLU A 60 -5.42 3.91 -12.52
CA GLU A 60 -4.44 4.95 -12.85
C GLU A 60 -3.42 5.07 -11.72
N TYR A 61 -2.41 4.22 -11.78
CA TYR A 61 -1.22 4.31 -10.97
C TYR A 61 -0.32 5.41 -11.55
N THR A 62 -0.55 5.85 -12.79
CA THR A 62 0.24 6.86 -13.47
C THR A 62 0.27 8.19 -12.71
N ASP A 63 -0.89 8.70 -12.30
CA ASP A 63 -1.01 9.94 -11.51
C ASP A 63 -0.46 9.77 -10.09
N LEU A 64 -0.80 8.66 -9.40
CA LEU A 64 -0.21 8.35 -8.09
C LEU A 64 1.31 8.16 -8.18
N TYR A 65 1.82 7.65 -9.28
CA TYR A 65 3.25 7.52 -9.49
C TYR A 65 3.90 8.88 -9.67
N GLY A 66 3.27 9.81 -10.38
CA GLY A 66 3.73 11.19 -10.52
C GLY A 66 3.85 11.90 -9.17
N ASP A 67 2.84 11.75 -8.32
CA ASP A 67 2.80 12.40 -7.00
C ASP A 67 3.80 11.78 -6.00
N TYR A 68 3.94 10.45 -6.03
CA TYR A 68 4.69 9.72 -5.00
C TYR A 68 6.12 9.38 -5.40
N ALA A 69 6.46 9.26 -6.69
CA ALA A 69 7.82 8.94 -7.12
C ALA A 69 8.89 9.95 -6.68
N PRO A 70 8.64 11.28 -6.64
CA PRO A 70 9.58 12.26 -6.10
C PRO A 70 9.81 12.12 -4.58
N ILE A 71 8.85 11.54 -3.85
CA ILE A 71 8.86 11.43 -2.38
C ILE A 71 9.44 10.09 -1.93
N LEU A 72 9.00 9.00 -2.57
CA LEU A 72 9.34 7.62 -2.21
C LEU A 72 10.50 7.04 -3.01
N GLY A 73 10.81 7.64 -4.16
CA GLY A 73 11.62 7.01 -5.18
C GLY A 73 10.83 6.02 -6.02
N LYS A 74 11.21 5.96 -7.30
CA LYS A 74 10.52 5.16 -8.34
C LYS A 74 10.41 3.67 -7.98
N ALA A 75 11.49 3.09 -7.47
CA ALA A 75 11.55 1.67 -7.14
C ALA A 75 10.57 1.29 -6.01
N ALA A 76 10.46 2.13 -4.97
CA ALA A 76 9.55 1.89 -3.87
C ALA A 76 8.08 1.99 -4.31
N CYS A 77 7.71 3.01 -5.10
CA CYS A 77 6.36 3.13 -5.65
C CYS A 77 5.98 1.89 -6.47
N GLN A 78 6.89 1.44 -7.35
CA GLN A 78 6.65 0.27 -8.20
C GLN A 78 6.48 -1.01 -7.37
N GLN A 79 7.27 -1.19 -6.31
CA GLN A 79 7.13 -2.34 -5.43
C GLN A 79 5.82 -2.32 -4.65
N VAL A 80 5.38 -1.17 -4.16
CA VAL A 80 4.08 -1.01 -3.50
C VAL A 80 2.93 -1.38 -4.45
N ALA A 81 2.96 -0.87 -5.69
CA ALA A 81 1.95 -1.17 -6.70
C ALA A 81 1.94 -2.65 -7.11
N ARG A 82 3.12 -3.26 -7.29
CA ARG A 82 3.26 -4.69 -7.57
C ARG A 82 2.67 -5.54 -6.45
N LYS A 83 3.08 -5.28 -5.21
CA LYS A 83 2.62 -6.09 -4.07
C LYS A 83 1.12 -5.95 -3.83
N ASN A 84 0.58 -4.74 -4.02
CA ASN A 84 -0.87 -4.54 -3.96
C ASN A 84 -1.62 -5.35 -5.02
N SER A 85 -1.04 -5.46 -6.23
CA SER A 85 -1.63 -6.24 -7.34
C SER A 85 -1.64 -7.74 -7.04
N GLU A 86 -0.56 -8.27 -6.46
CA GLU A 86 -0.50 -9.66 -5.99
C GLU A 86 -1.56 -9.96 -4.95
N VAL A 87 -1.69 -9.10 -3.92
CA VAL A 87 -2.69 -9.28 -2.86
C VAL A 87 -4.11 -9.24 -3.43
N ARG A 88 -4.39 -8.34 -4.36
CA ARG A 88 -5.71 -8.27 -5.02
C ARG A 88 -5.99 -9.50 -5.87
N ARG A 89 -5.02 -10.02 -6.62
CA ARG A 89 -5.18 -11.31 -7.34
C ARG A 89 -5.46 -12.45 -6.37
N SER A 90 -4.70 -12.53 -5.28
CA SER A 90 -4.92 -13.55 -4.24
C SER A 90 -6.32 -13.48 -3.63
N PHE A 91 -6.86 -12.27 -3.44
CA PHE A 91 -8.21 -12.08 -2.92
C PHE A 91 -9.30 -12.61 -3.87
N PHE A 92 -9.09 -12.59 -5.19
CA PHE A 92 -10.05 -13.14 -6.16
C PHE A 92 -9.91 -14.64 -6.39
N THR A 93 -8.80 -15.25 -5.94
CA THR A 93 -8.57 -16.70 -6.05
C THR A 93 -8.91 -17.49 -4.78
N LEU A 94 -9.23 -16.80 -3.69
CA LEU A 94 -9.63 -17.35 -2.39
C LEU A 94 -11.11 -17.10 -2.15
#